data_AF-A0A849E5J4-F1
#
_entry.id   AF-A0A849E5J4-F1
#
_cell.length_a   1.000
_cell.length_b   1.000
_cell.length_c   1.000
_cell.angle_alpha   90.00
_cell.angle_beta   90.00
_cell.angle_gamma   90.00
#
_symmetry.space_group_name_H-M   'P 1'
#
loop_
_entity.id
_entity.type
_entity.pdbx_description
1 polymer ?
#
loop_
_entity_poly.entity_id
_entity_poly.type
_entity_poly.pdbx_seq_one_letter_code
_entity_poly.pdbx_strand_id
1 'polypeptide(L)' 'SGSVAISVDQAVAFFQGKNLSISDTDDLSGEVILNYAGHGIGLAKAIGRGKLKNQLPRELVHDNAWA' A
#
# COMPACT_ATOMS: atom_id res chain seq x y z
N SER A 1 -6.92 11.27 7.68
CA SER A 1 -6.75 10.12 6.77
C SER A 1 -6.11 10.62 5.50
N GLY A 2 -4.89 10.19 5.20
CA GLY A 2 -4.15 10.61 4.00
C GLY A 2 -4.40 9.65 2.84
N SER A 3 -4.00 10.04 1.64
CA SER A 3 -3.92 9.11 0.50
C SER A 3 -2.59 9.29 -0.20
N VAL A 4 -2.05 8.21 -0.77
CA VAL A 4 -0.74 8.23 -1.42
C VAL A 4 -0.82 7.52 -2.76
N ALA A 5 -0.22 8.12 -3.79
CA ALA A 5 -0.04 7.47 -5.08
C ALA A 5 1.12 6.48 -4.98
N ILE A 6 0.93 5.27 -5.51
CA ILE A 6 1.95 4.22 -5.51
C ILE A 6 2.27 3.76 -6.93
N SER A 7 3.48 3.24 -7.11
CA SER A 7 3.92 2.67 -8.39
C SER A 7 3.27 1.30 -8.65
N VAL A 8 3.42 0.80 -9.87
CA VAL A 8 2.97 -0.56 -10.24
C VAL A 8 3.65 -1.64 -9.39
N ASP A 9 4.95 -1.51 -9.13
CA ASP A 9 5.69 -2.48 -8.31
C ASP A 9 5.19 -2.50 -6.86
N GLN A 10 4.84 -1.32 -6.33
CA GLN A 10 4.23 -1.20 -5.01
C GLN A 10 2.80 -1.76 -4.97
N ALA A 11 2.01 -1.58 -6.03
CA ALA A 11 0.68 -2.18 -6.14
C ALA A 11 0.76 -3.71 -6.17
N VAL A 12 1.69 -4.28 -6.96
CA VAL A 12 1.96 -5.72 -6.98
C VAL A 12 2.39 -6.22 -5.60
N ALA A 13 3.32 -5.54 -4.95
CA ALA A 13 3.75 -5.89 -3.60
C ALA A 13 2.59 -5.83 -2.59
N PHE A 14 1.72 -4.82 -2.69
CA PHE A 14 0.53 -4.70 -1.85
C PHE A 14 -0.42 -5.89 -2.04
N PHE A 15 -0.74 -6.26 -3.28
CA PHE A 15 -1.60 -7.41 -3.52
C PHE A 15 -0.96 -8.76 -3.17
N GLN A 16 0.38 -8.82 -3.06
CA GLN A 16 1.11 -9.95 -2.48
C GLN A 16 1.17 -9.91 -0.94
N GLY A 17 0.39 -9.05 -0.28
CA GLY A 17 0.37 -8.95 1.17
C GLY A 17 1.62 -8.32 1.79
N LYS A 18 2.50 -7.69 0.99
CA LYS A 18 3.75 -7.10 1.47
C LYS A 18 3.52 -5.67 1.98
N ASN A 19 4.32 -5.28 2.97
CA ASN A 19 4.42 -3.89 3.39
C ASN A 19 5.11 -3.04 2.33
N LEU A 20 4.81 -1.75 2.31
CA LEU A 20 5.37 -0.81 1.32
C LEU A 20 6.37 0.13 1.97
N SER A 21 7.44 0.42 1.24
CA SER A 21 8.35 1.53 1.51
C SER A 21 8.06 2.66 0.52
N ILE A 22 7.87 3.88 1.03
CA ILE A 22 7.57 5.08 0.23
C ILE A 22 8.51 6.20 0.67
N SER A 23 9.05 6.95 -0.28
CA SER A 23 10.01 8.04 -0.03
C SER A 23 9.36 9.33 0.46
N ASP A 24 8.14 9.65 0.02
CA ASP A 24 7.45 10.90 0.32
C ASP A 24 6.27 10.68 1.28
N THR A 25 6.56 10.44 2.57
CA THR A 25 5.50 10.21 3.58
C THR A 25 5.67 11.01 4.86
N ASP A 26 6.42 12.12 4.83
CA ASP A 26 6.78 12.83 6.07
C ASP A 26 5.54 13.27 6.89
N ASP A 27 4.37 13.34 6.26
CA ASP A 27 3.09 13.69 6.91
C ASP A 27 2.05 12.54 6.98
N LEU A 28 2.36 11.33 6.51
CA LEU A 28 1.39 10.22 6.56
C LEU A 28 1.31 9.62 7.97
N SER A 29 0.10 9.58 8.50
CA SER A 29 -0.21 8.99 9.80
C SER A 29 -1.56 8.25 9.75
N GLY A 30 -1.72 7.27 10.64
CA GLY A 30 -2.95 6.50 10.73
C GLY A 30 -3.21 5.63 9.51
N GLU A 31 -4.49 5.51 9.13
CA GLU A 31 -4.89 4.82 7.90
C GLU A 31 -4.73 5.71 6.67
N VAL A 32 -4.19 5.11 5.62
CA VAL A 32 -3.81 5.73 4.37
C VAL A 32 -4.45 4.96 3.22
N ILE A 33 -5.10 5.68 2.32
CA ILE A 33 -5.62 5.11 1.07
C ILE A 33 -4.47 4.99 0.06
N LEU A 34 -4.30 3.78 -0.48
CA LEU A 34 -3.36 3.53 -1.56
C LEU A 34 -4.04 3.79 -2.90
N ASN A 35 -3.48 4.68 -3.72
CA ASN A 35 -3.97 4.97 -5.05
C ASN A 35 -2.99 4.44 -6.10
N TYR A 36 -3.49 3.65 -7.05
CA TYR A 36 -2.75 3.24 -8.24
C TYR A 36 -3.50 3.72 -9.48
N ALA A 37 -2.78 4.39 -10.39
CA ALA A 37 -3.35 4.95 -11.63
C ALA A 37 -4.61 5.82 -11.42
N GLY A 38 -4.68 6.56 -10.31
CA GLY A 38 -5.84 7.41 -9.96
C GLY A 38 -7.01 6.67 -9.28
N HIS A 39 -6.88 5.38 -9.02
CA HIS A 39 -7.90 4.57 -8.36
C HIS A 39 -7.45 4.12 -6.97
N GLY A 40 -8.34 4.26 -5.97
CA GLY A 40 -8.11 3.69 -4.65
C GLY A 40 -8.20 2.17 -4.68
N ILE A 41 -7.11 1.48 -4.33
CA ILE A 41 -6.99 0.02 -4.42
C ILE A 41 -6.99 -0.68 -3.06
N GLY A 42 -6.84 0.06 -1.97
CA GLY A 42 -6.84 -0.52 -0.63
C GLY A 42 -6.38 0.44 0.45
N LEU A 43 -6.29 -0.10 1.67
CA LEU A 43 -5.84 0.61 2.86
C LEU A 43 -4.50 0.07 3.34
N ALA A 44 -3.70 0.97 3.88
CA ALA A 44 -2.51 0.65 4.64
C ALA A 44 -2.42 1.53 5.88
N LYS A 45 -1.64 1.12 6.87
CA LYS A 45 -1.39 1.90 8.08
C LYS A 45 0.03 2.45 8.08
N ALA A 46 0.18 3.75 8.23
CA ALA A 46 1.49 4.35 8.46
C ALA A 46 2.02 3.92 9.84
N ILE A 47 3.21 3.30 9.86
CA ILE A 47 3.84 2.77 11.09
C ILE A 47 5.21 3.41 11.38
N GLY A 48 5.53 4.48 10.67
CA GLY A 48 6.78 5.21 10.79
C GLY A 48 7.13 5.89 9.48
N ARG A 49 8.25 6.61 9.48
CA ARG A 49 8.72 7.35 8.31
C ARG A 49 8.96 6.41 7.12
N GLY A 50 8.23 6.64 6.04
CA GLY A 50 8.34 5.92 4.78
C GLY A 50 7.84 4.47 4.81
N LYS A 51 7.12 4.04 5.85
CA LYS A 51 6.67 2.63 5.98
C LYS A 51 5.17 2.52 6.16
N LEU A 52 4.54 1.78 5.23
CA LEU A 52 3.13 1.45 5.28
C LEU A 52 2.92 -0.04 5.51
N LYS A 53 2.19 -0.37 6.57
CA LYS A 53 1.76 -1.73 6.89
C LYS A 53 0.54 -2.10 6.05
N ASN A 54 0.62 -3.22 5.36
CA ASN A 54 -0.46 -3.74 4.54
C ASN A 54 -1.68 -4.15 5.41
N GLN A 55 -2.90 -3.79 4.98
CA GLN A 55 -4.17 -4.19 5.61
C GLN A 55 -5.08 -4.98 4.66
N LEU A 56 -4.55 -5.49 3.54
CA LEU A 56 -5.27 -6.36 2.63
C LEU A 56 -5.71 -7.63 3.38
N PRO A 57 -7.00 -8.00 3.34
CA PRO A 57 -7.48 -9.26 3.89
C PRO A 57 -6.72 -10.45 3.29
N ARG A 58 -6.40 -11.45 4.11
CA ARG A 58 -5.52 -12.56 3.71
C ARG A 58 -6.11 -13.39 2.57
N GLU A 59 -7.43 -13.48 2.51
CA GLU A 59 -8.19 -14.14 1.46
C GLU A 59 -8.10 -13.43 0.09
N LEU A 60 -7.69 -12.16 0.06
CA LEU A 60 -7.47 -11.37 -1.16
C LEU A 60 -5.99 -11.30 -1.55
N VAL A 61 -5.09 -11.93 -0.78
CA VAL A 61 -3.67 -11.96 -1.11
C VAL A 61 -3.43 -12.86 -2.32
N HIS A 62 -2.70 -12.31 -3.28
CA HIS A 62 -2.40 -12.92 -4.56
C HIS A 62 -0.91 -13.30 -4.63
N ASP A 63 -0.54 -14.40 -3.97
CA ASP A 63 0.87 -14.83 -3.84
C ASP A 63 1.55 -15.14 -5.19
N ASN A 64 0.80 -15.54 -6.22
CA ASN A 64 1.31 -15.99 -7.53
C ASN A 64 0.62 -15.36 -8.76
N ALA A 65 -0.08 -14.23 -8.64
CA ALA A 65 -1.00 -13.78 -9.71
C ALA A 65 -0.37 -13.14 -10.96
N TRP A 66 0.96 -12.92 -11.02
CA TRP A 66 1.59 -12.18 -12.12
C TRP A 66 2.85 -12.85 -12.71
N ALA A 67 2.84 -14.18 -12.82
CA ALA A 67 3.83 -14.92 -13.62
C ALA A 67 3.54 -14.81 -15.13
#